data_AF-A0A4R2LNL3-F1
#
_entry.id   AF-A0A4R2LNL3-F1
#
_cell.length_a   1.000
_cell.length_b   1.000
_cell.length_c   1.000
_cell.angle_alpha   90.00
_cell.angle_beta   90.00
_cell.angle_gamma   90.00
#
_symmetry.space_group_name_H-M   'P 1'
#
loop_
_entity.id
_entity.type
_entity.pdbx_description
1 polymer ?
#
loop_
_entity_poly.entity_id
_entity_poly.type
_entity_poly.pdbx_seq_one_letter_code
_entity_poly.pdbx_strand_id
1 'polypeptide(L)'
;MEKKLKSWQGWLLFGGSMVIVFVLGLCVSALMERRAELASVFNNRRTVIEGIEARNEVFKDDFPREYQTWTETAKTDFRTEFNGNIAVDVLEQRPEMVILWAGYAFSKDYSTPRGHMHAIEDVTMTLRTGSPVTATDGPQPSTCWTCKSPDVPRMMEAIGVDAFYNNKWGAFGEEIVNPIGCADCHEPKNMNLHISRPALIEAFERQGKDITKATPQEMRSLVCAQCHVEYYFKGDGKYLTFPWDKGFNIEDMEAYYDESGYCDYIHQLSRTPILKAQHPGKVFINSRLKVIVTIFIN
;
A
#
# COMPACT_ATOMS: atom_id res chain seq x y z
N MET A 1 13.37 -31.49 -54.86
CA MET A 1 14.43 -30.45 -54.96
C MET A 1 14.82 -30.03 -53.56
N GLU A 2 15.92 -30.56 -53.03
CA GLU A 2 16.50 -30.05 -51.78
C GLU A 2 17.07 -28.65 -52.06
N LYS A 3 16.51 -27.62 -51.42
CA LYS A 3 17.11 -26.28 -51.47
C LYS A 3 18.40 -26.31 -50.66
N LYS A 4 19.55 -26.53 -51.32
CA LYS A 4 20.88 -26.33 -50.72
C LYS A 4 21.04 -24.87 -50.34
N LEU A 5 21.26 -24.59 -49.05
CA LEU A 5 21.60 -23.27 -48.55
C LEU A 5 22.87 -22.76 -49.26
N LYS A 6 22.84 -21.50 -49.72
CA LYS A 6 24.04 -20.85 -50.27
C LYS A 6 25.06 -20.66 -49.15
N SER A 7 26.36 -20.72 -49.48
CA SER A 7 27.47 -20.58 -48.51
C SER A 7 27.32 -19.38 -47.56
N TRP A 8 26.91 -18.21 -48.09
CA TRP A 8 26.64 -17.01 -47.30
C TRP A 8 25.50 -17.18 -46.28
N GLN A 9 24.46 -17.96 -46.60
CA GLN A 9 23.34 -18.24 -45.68
C GLN A 9 23.78 -19.16 -44.53
N GLY A 10 24.70 -20.09 -44.81
CA GLY A 10 25.32 -20.94 -43.79
C GLY A 10 26.17 -20.14 -42.80
N TRP A 11 27.01 -19.22 -43.31
CA TRP A 11 27.81 -18.32 -42.45
C TRP A 11 26.95 -17.34 -41.65
N LEU A 12 25.86 -16.84 -42.21
CA LEU A 12 24.89 -16.01 -41.49
C LEU A 12 24.18 -16.77 -40.36
N LEU A 13 23.74 -18.00 -40.63
CA LEU A 13 23.11 -18.86 -39.61
C LEU A 13 24.10 -19.22 -38.50
N PHE A 14 25.35 -19.52 -38.84
CA PHE A 14 26.40 -19.81 -37.87
C PHE A 14 26.77 -18.57 -37.02
N GLY A 15 26.95 -17.41 -37.65
CA GLY A 15 27.19 -16.16 -36.93
C GLY A 15 26.03 -15.79 -36.01
N GLY A 16 24.79 -15.92 -36.50
CA GLY A 16 23.59 -15.68 -35.70
C GLY A 16 23.44 -16.64 -34.52
N SER A 17 23.74 -17.93 -34.70
CA SER A 17 23.69 -18.90 -33.61
C SER A 17 24.76 -18.65 -32.56
N MET A 18 25.99 -18.26 -32.95
CA MET A 18 27.03 -17.86 -32.00
C MET A 18 26.62 -16.65 -31.16
N VAL A 19 25.99 -15.64 -31.77
CA VAL A 19 25.49 -14.47 -31.04
C VAL A 19 24.41 -14.88 -30.04
N ILE A 20 23.47 -15.74 -30.44
CA ILE A 20 22.41 -16.24 -29.53
C ILE A 20 23.01 -17.00 -28.35
N VAL A 21 23.95 -17.92 -28.60
CA VAL A 21 24.62 -18.69 -27.53
C VAL A 21 25.41 -17.77 -26.60
N PHE A 22 26.09 -16.76 -27.14
CA PHE A 22 26.82 -15.77 -26.34
C PHE A 22 25.87 -14.96 -25.45
N VAL A 23 24.76 -14.46 -25.98
CA VAL A 23 23.76 -13.72 -25.20
C VAL A 23 23.13 -14.60 -24.12
N LEU A 24 22.81 -15.86 -24.44
CA LEU A 24 22.30 -16.82 -23.45
C LEU A 24 23.33 -17.10 -22.35
N GLY A 25 24.62 -17.21 -22.70
CA GLY A 25 25.71 -17.36 -21.74
C GLY A 25 25.81 -16.17 -20.79
N LEU A 26 25.71 -14.94 -21.32
CA LEU A 26 25.66 -13.72 -20.49
C LEU A 26 24.44 -13.71 -19.56
N CYS A 27 23.26 -14.11 -20.05
CA CYS A 27 22.06 -14.22 -19.22
C CYS A 27 22.24 -15.23 -18.08
N VAL A 28 22.82 -16.41 -18.34
CA VAL A 28 23.09 -17.41 -17.31
C VAL A 28 24.11 -16.89 -16.29
N SER A 29 25.17 -16.23 -16.73
CA SER A 29 26.16 -15.62 -15.84
C SER A 29 25.51 -14.59 -14.91
N ALA A 30 24.70 -13.68 -15.47
CA ALA A 30 24.00 -12.67 -14.69
C ALA A 30 23.03 -13.29 -13.67
N LEU A 31 22.33 -14.38 -14.03
CA LEU A 31 21.46 -15.10 -13.12
C LEU A 31 22.24 -15.81 -11.99
N MET A 32 23.41 -16.35 -12.30
CA MET A 32 24.29 -17.01 -11.31
C MET A 32 24.87 -16.01 -10.32
N GLU A 33 25.39 -14.87 -10.79
CA GLU A 33 25.88 -13.78 -9.94
C GLU A 33 24.80 -13.29 -8.98
N ARG A 34 23.57 -13.07 -9.50
CA ARG A 34 22.44 -12.64 -8.67
C ARG A 34 22.06 -13.65 -7.60
N ARG A 35 22.14 -14.96 -7.89
CA ARG A 35 21.92 -16.01 -6.89
C ARG A 35 23.01 -16.03 -5.82
N ALA A 36 24.26 -15.82 -6.21
CA ALA A 36 25.39 -15.75 -5.28
C ALA A 36 25.33 -14.50 -4.38
N GLU A 37 24.91 -13.35 -4.93
CA GLU A 37 24.67 -12.11 -4.17
C GLU A 37 23.56 -12.29 -3.12
N LEU A 38 22.42 -12.87 -3.50
CA LEU A 38 21.35 -13.17 -2.54
C LEU A 38 21.82 -14.12 -1.44
N ALA A 39 22.50 -15.20 -1.80
CA ALA A 39 23.02 -16.16 -0.83
C ALA A 39 24.05 -15.51 0.13
N SER A 40 24.90 -14.60 -0.36
CA SER A 40 25.89 -13.91 0.48
C SER A 40 25.25 -12.93 1.46
N VAL A 41 24.22 -12.18 1.03
CA VAL A 41 23.46 -11.27 1.91
C VAL A 41 22.79 -12.05 3.05
N PHE A 42 22.09 -13.15 2.75
CA PHE A 42 21.41 -13.94 3.78
C PHE A 42 22.37 -14.69 4.72
N ASN A 43 23.50 -15.18 4.21
CA ASN A 43 24.51 -15.89 5.00
C ASN A 43 25.34 -14.96 5.89
N ASN A 44 25.47 -13.68 5.52
CA ASN A 44 26.27 -12.70 6.24
C ASN A 44 25.42 -11.74 7.09
N ARG A 45 24.16 -12.09 7.41
CA ARG A 45 23.32 -11.28 8.28
C ARG A 45 23.98 -11.07 9.64
N ARG A 46 24.10 -9.81 10.03
CA ARG A 46 24.68 -9.32 11.28
C ARG A 46 23.62 -9.26 12.37
N THR A 47 22.38 -8.94 12.01
CA THR A 47 21.28 -8.80 12.96
C THR A 47 20.28 -9.94 12.80
N VAL A 48 20.02 -10.65 13.89
CA VAL A 48 18.90 -11.60 13.95
C VAL A 48 17.65 -10.82 14.35
N ILE A 49 16.70 -10.73 13.43
CA ILE A 49 15.43 -10.04 13.66
C ILE A 49 14.39 -11.08 14.11
N GLU A 50 13.90 -10.94 15.33
CA GLU A 50 12.87 -11.79 15.93
C GLU A 50 11.58 -10.99 16.15
N GLY A 51 10.42 -11.60 15.87
CA GLY A 51 9.13 -10.91 15.96
C GLY A 51 9.02 -9.74 14.99
N ILE A 52 8.02 -8.88 15.20
CA ILE A 52 7.76 -7.73 14.35
C ILE A 52 8.69 -6.57 14.76
N GLU A 53 9.77 -6.37 14.00
CA GLU A 53 10.68 -5.23 14.18
C GLU A 53 10.21 -4.02 13.37
N ALA A 54 9.66 -3.03 14.05
CA ALA A 54 9.14 -1.82 13.42
C ALA A 54 10.22 -0.78 13.07
N ARG A 55 11.40 -0.88 13.67
CA ARG A 55 12.51 0.07 13.45
C ARG A 55 13.23 -0.24 12.15
N ASN A 56 13.01 0.62 11.16
CA ASN A 56 13.57 0.43 9.82
C ASN A 56 15.11 0.44 9.81
N GLU A 57 15.76 1.22 10.69
CA GLU A 57 17.21 1.34 10.77
C GLU A 57 17.92 0.03 11.13
N VAL A 58 17.23 -0.90 11.80
CA VAL A 58 17.77 -2.22 12.15
C VAL A 58 18.08 -3.05 10.91
N PHE A 59 17.38 -2.81 9.80
CA PHE A 59 17.56 -3.52 8.53
C PHE A 59 18.73 -2.97 7.69
N LYS A 60 19.27 -1.80 8.04
CA LYS A 60 20.23 -1.06 7.21
C LYS A 60 21.53 -1.83 6.94
N ASP A 61 22.10 -2.47 7.96
CA ASP A 61 23.41 -3.13 7.84
C ASP A 61 23.33 -4.43 7.04
N ASP A 62 22.18 -5.11 7.09
CA ASP A 62 21.93 -6.37 6.39
C ASP A 62 21.42 -6.14 4.97
N PHE A 63 20.68 -5.06 4.72
CA PHE A 63 20.07 -4.73 3.43
C PHE A 63 20.38 -3.27 3.01
N PRO A 64 21.66 -2.89 2.87
CA PRO A 64 22.05 -1.50 2.68
C PRO A 64 21.53 -0.89 1.38
N ARG A 65 21.38 -1.68 0.32
CA ARG A 65 20.89 -1.21 -0.98
C ARG A 65 19.39 -0.91 -0.92
N GLU A 66 18.62 -1.86 -0.41
CA GLU A 66 17.17 -1.73 -0.24
C GLU A 66 16.85 -0.57 0.70
N TYR A 67 17.54 -0.50 1.84
CA TYR A 67 17.41 0.59 2.79
C TYR A 67 17.72 1.94 2.14
N GLN A 68 18.82 2.05 1.38
CA GLN A 68 19.15 3.29 0.67
C GLN A 68 18.03 3.71 -0.28
N THR A 69 17.50 2.79 -1.11
CA THR A 69 16.41 3.12 -2.05
C THR A 69 15.12 3.51 -1.32
N TRP A 70 14.82 2.87 -0.19
CA TRP A 70 13.68 3.25 0.66
C TRP A 70 13.85 4.66 1.24
N THR A 71 15.05 5.05 1.67
CA THR A 71 15.30 6.41 2.18
C THR A 71 15.09 7.50 1.14
N GLU A 72 15.17 7.16 -0.16
CA GLU A 72 14.89 8.14 -1.21
C GLU A 72 13.42 8.59 -1.24
N THR A 73 12.51 7.86 -0.59
CA THR A 73 11.11 8.28 -0.41
C THR A 73 10.95 9.53 0.46
N ALA A 74 12.01 9.98 1.14
CA ALA A 74 12.05 11.27 1.84
C ALA A 74 12.23 12.47 0.90
N LYS A 75 12.59 12.26 -0.37
CA LYS A 75 12.78 13.33 -1.34
C LYS A 75 11.42 13.87 -1.80
N THR A 76 11.27 15.20 -1.79
CA THR A 76 10.06 15.92 -2.21
C THR A 76 10.42 17.04 -3.19
N ASP A 77 10.99 16.67 -4.34
CA ASP A 77 11.65 17.56 -5.31
C ASP A 77 11.14 17.41 -6.75
N PHE A 78 10.10 16.60 -6.97
CA PHE A 78 9.60 16.20 -8.28
C PHE A 78 8.10 16.47 -8.43
N ARG A 79 7.75 17.09 -9.56
CA ARG A 79 6.38 17.34 -9.98
C ARG A 79 6.23 17.13 -11.48
N THR A 80 5.15 16.46 -11.85
CA THR A 80 4.65 16.28 -13.21
C THR A 80 3.34 17.05 -13.40
N GLU A 81 2.74 16.96 -14.58
CA GLU A 81 1.45 17.59 -14.88
C GLU A 81 0.34 17.14 -13.92
N PHE A 82 0.27 15.85 -13.61
CA PHE A 82 -0.82 15.27 -12.81
C PHE A 82 -0.39 14.82 -11.41
N ASN A 83 0.91 14.60 -11.20
CA ASN A 83 1.44 13.88 -10.04
C ASN A 83 2.76 14.43 -9.52
N GLY A 84 3.24 13.95 -8.37
CA GLY A 84 4.57 14.29 -7.85
C GLY A 84 4.89 13.60 -6.53
N ASN A 85 6.03 13.96 -5.95
CA ASN A 85 6.40 13.59 -4.58
C ASN A 85 6.31 14.78 -3.61
N ILE A 86 5.68 15.88 -4.04
CA ILE A 86 5.45 17.08 -3.23
C ILE A 86 4.00 17.02 -2.73
N ALA A 87 3.81 17.24 -1.43
CA ALA A 87 2.46 17.43 -0.89
C ALA A 87 1.90 18.77 -1.40
N VAL A 88 0.80 18.70 -2.13
CA VAL A 88 0.09 19.87 -2.65
C VAL A 88 -1.34 19.85 -2.15
N ASP A 89 -1.82 20.98 -1.65
CA ASP A 89 -3.20 21.14 -1.19
C ASP A 89 -4.17 20.95 -2.37
N VAL A 90 -4.95 19.88 -2.30
CA VAL A 90 -5.96 19.57 -3.31
C VAL A 90 -7.16 20.49 -3.19
N LEU A 91 -7.51 20.90 -1.96
CA LEU A 91 -8.66 21.77 -1.73
C LEU A 91 -8.39 23.17 -2.29
N GLU A 92 -7.14 23.63 -2.29
CA GLU A 92 -6.74 24.85 -2.98
C GLU A 92 -6.87 24.71 -4.51
N GLN A 93 -6.42 23.59 -5.08
CA GLN A 93 -6.51 23.34 -6.53
C GLN A 93 -7.95 23.13 -7.02
N ARG A 94 -8.79 22.52 -6.17
CA ARG A 94 -10.16 22.07 -6.49
C ARG A 94 -11.11 22.43 -5.35
N PRO A 95 -11.44 23.72 -5.16
CA PRO A 95 -12.25 24.19 -4.03
C PRO A 95 -13.65 23.59 -3.98
N GLU A 96 -14.19 23.10 -5.10
CA GLU A 96 -15.45 22.35 -5.16
C GLU A 96 -15.44 21.09 -4.27
N MET A 97 -14.27 20.51 -3.99
CA MET A 97 -14.09 19.38 -3.08
C MET A 97 -14.56 19.69 -1.67
N VAL A 98 -14.38 20.94 -1.22
CA VAL A 98 -14.83 21.39 0.10
C VAL A 98 -16.35 21.31 0.19
N ILE A 99 -17.05 21.66 -0.90
CA ILE A 99 -18.51 21.57 -0.99
C ILE A 99 -18.93 20.11 -1.05
N LEU A 100 -18.30 19.30 -1.90
CA LEU A 100 -18.61 17.87 -2.10
C LEU A 100 -18.39 17.04 -0.83
N TRP A 101 -17.44 17.42 0.01
CA TRP A 101 -17.15 16.77 1.28
C TRP A 101 -17.72 17.51 2.50
N ALA A 102 -18.68 18.43 2.30
CA ALA A 102 -19.22 19.24 3.37
C ALA A 102 -19.81 18.38 4.50
N GLY A 103 -19.27 18.57 5.72
CA GLY A 103 -19.62 17.78 6.91
C GLY A 103 -18.66 16.61 7.19
N TYR A 104 -17.67 16.38 6.34
CA TYR A 104 -16.68 15.31 6.48
C TYR A 104 -15.27 15.85 6.66
N ALA A 105 -14.38 15.09 7.31
CA ALA A 105 -13.04 15.57 7.66
C ALA A 105 -12.21 16.00 6.44
N PHE A 106 -12.44 15.39 5.28
CA PHE A 106 -11.74 15.70 4.03
C PHE A 106 -12.02 17.11 3.50
N SER A 107 -13.10 17.79 3.92
CA SER A 107 -13.33 19.19 3.56
C SER A 107 -12.45 20.17 4.33
N LYS A 108 -11.70 19.70 5.35
CA LYS A 108 -10.82 20.53 6.17
C LYS A 108 -9.39 20.55 5.65
N ASP A 109 -8.91 19.39 5.21
CA ASP A 109 -7.55 19.20 4.71
C ASP A 109 -7.47 17.92 3.89
N TYR A 110 -6.94 18.06 2.68
CA TYR A 110 -6.63 16.95 1.79
C TYR A 110 -5.49 17.38 0.86
N SER A 111 -4.35 16.70 0.95
CA SER A 111 -3.18 16.94 0.13
C SER A 111 -2.84 15.73 -0.72
N THR A 112 -2.15 15.94 -1.85
CA THR A 112 -1.61 14.85 -2.67
C THR A 112 -0.65 13.98 -1.87
N PRO A 113 -0.59 12.66 -2.13
CA PRO A 113 0.35 11.79 -1.44
C PRO A 113 1.80 12.16 -1.78
N ARG A 114 2.71 11.88 -0.84
CA ARG A 114 4.16 11.88 -1.04
C ARG A 114 4.77 10.57 -0.55
N GLY A 115 6.10 10.49 -0.53
CA GLY A 115 6.79 9.24 -0.23
C GLY A 115 6.53 8.69 1.18
N HIS A 116 6.66 7.37 1.32
CA HIS A 116 6.36 6.59 2.54
C HIS A 116 7.04 7.10 3.81
N MET A 117 8.23 7.71 3.71
CA MET A 117 8.94 8.29 4.85
C MET A 117 8.10 9.36 5.58
N HIS A 118 7.18 10.03 4.88
CA HIS A 118 6.34 11.09 5.44
C HIS A 118 5.02 10.58 6.01
N ALA A 119 4.75 9.27 6.02
CA ALA A 119 3.45 8.74 6.42
C ALA A 119 3.04 9.15 7.85
N ILE A 120 3.98 9.13 8.79
CA ILE A 120 3.76 9.57 10.19
C ILE A 120 3.62 11.08 10.28
N GLU A 121 4.50 11.82 9.61
CA GLU A 121 4.45 13.29 9.55
C GLU A 121 3.09 13.76 9.00
N ASP A 122 2.65 13.20 7.88
CA ASP A 122 1.43 13.63 7.19
C ASP A 122 0.15 13.25 7.97
N VAL A 123 0.12 12.08 8.63
CA VAL A 123 -1.05 11.69 9.42
C VAL A 123 -1.15 12.44 10.75
N THR A 124 -0.02 12.90 11.30
CA THR A 124 -0.01 13.72 12.51
C THR A 124 -0.30 15.20 12.23
N MET A 125 0.14 15.71 11.07
CA MET A 125 -0.04 17.11 10.68
C MET A 125 -1.41 17.40 10.05
N THR A 126 -2.09 16.39 9.50
CA THR A 126 -3.35 16.63 8.80
C THR A 126 -4.44 17.15 9.75
N LEU A 127 -5.20 18.16 9.31
CA LEU A 127 -6.31 18.71 10.12
C LEU A 127 -7.44 17.69 10.34
N ARG A 128 -7.43 16.56 9.63
CA ARG A 128 -8.43 15.50 9.73
C ARG A 128 -8.36 14.74 11.05
N THR A 129 -7.18 14.57 11.62
CA THR A 129 -6.95 13.90 12.92
C THR A 129 -7.17 14.83 14.10
N GLY A 130 -7.31 16.14 13.86
CA GLY A 130 -7.58 17.14 14.87
C GLY A 130 -6.36 17.42 15.75
N SER A 131 -6.60 17.81 17.00
CA SER A 131 -5.54 18.08 17.98
C SER A 131 -5.94 17.44 19.32
N PRO A 132 -5.79 16.10 19.46
CA PRO A 132 -6.09 15.43 20.71
C PRO A 132 -5.11 15.86 21.81
N VAL A 133 -5.62 16.09 23.01
CA VAL A 133 -4.80 16.44 24.19
C VAL A 133 -4.61 15.21 25.09
N THR A 134 -5.57 14.30 25.09
CA THR A 134 -5.55 13.03 25.81
C THR A 134 -5.72 11.83 24.88
N ALA A 135 -5.40 10.64 25.38
CA ALA A 135 -5.55 9.38 24.65
C ALA A 135 -6.98 9.09 24.17
N THR A 136 -8.00 9.67 24.81
CA THR A 136 -9.42 9.48 24.47
C THR A 136 -10.01 10.60 23.61
N ASP A 137 -9.20 11.62 23.29
CA ASP A 137 -9.64 12.74 22.48
C ASP A 137 -9.53 12.46 20.98
N GLY A 138 -10.08 13.39 20.20
CA GLY A 138 -9.91 13.43 18.76
C GLY A 138 -11.07 12.81 17.96
N PRO A 139 -11.26 13.28 16.72
CA PRO A 139 -12.33 12.84 15.85
C PRO A 139 -12.12 11.43 15.29
N GLN A 140 -10.87 10.99 15.12
CA GLN A 140 -10.54 9.76 14.38
C GLN A 140 -10.32 8.55 15.29
N PRO A 141 -10.69 7.34 14.82
CA PRO A 141 -10.32 6.10 15.49
C PRO A 141 -8.83 5.77 15.26
N SER A 142 -8.28 4.92 16.13
CA SER A 142 -6.94 4.34 15.98
C SER A 142 -6.77 3.58 14.66
N THR A 143 -7.86 3.10 14.05
CA THR A 143 -7.87 2.51 12.71
C THR A 143 -7.18 3.38 11.65
N CYS A 144 -7.16 4.70 11.81
CA CYS A 144 -6.44 5.62 10.91
C CYS A 144 -4.92 5.40 10.87
N TRP A 145 -4.33 4.76 11.88
CA TRP A 145 -2.92 4.38 11.89
C TRP A 145 -2.60 3.20 10.99
N THR A 146 -3.58 2.34 10.70
CA THR A 146 -3.35 0.99 10.14
C THR A 146 -2.41 0.98 8.93
N CYS A 147 -2.57 1.94 8.04
CA CYS A 147 -1.82 2.05 6.79
C CYS A 147 -0.70 3.11 6.86
N LYS A 148 -0.07 3.32 8.02
CA LYS A 148 0.91 4.39 8.24
C LYS A 148 2.24 3.93 8.85
N SER A 149 2.31 2.71 9.39
CA SER A 149 3.46 2.28 10.17
C SER A 149 3.56 0.76 10.29
N PRO A 150 4.79 0.20 10.40
CA PRO A 150 5.03 -1.17 10.85
C PRO A 150 4.82 -1.34 12.37
N ASP A 151 4.66 -0.27 13.16
CA ASP A 151 4.24 -0.37 14.58
C ASP A 151 2.81 -0.89 14.71
N VAL A 152 1.98 -0.77 13.67
CA VAL A 152 0.60 -1.25 13.67
C VAL A 152 0.53 -2.76 13.89
N PRO A 153 1.14 -3.62 13.05
CA PRO A 153 1.09 -5.06 13.27
C PRO A 153 1.76 -5.46 14.60
N ARG A 154 2.83 -4.76 15.04
CA ARG A 154 3.43 -4.93 16.38
C ARG A 154 2.42 -4.68 17.50
N MET A 155 1.68 -3.59 17.42
CA MET A 155 0.65 -3.24 18.39
C MET A 155 -0.52 -4.23 18.33
N MET A 156 -0.98 -4.60 17.15
CA MET A 156 -2.04 -5.61 16.98
C MET A 156 -1.65 -6.98 17.56
N GLU A 157 -0.39 -7.39 17.46
CA GLU A 157 0.13 -8.59 18.11
C GLU A 157 0.11 -8.46 19.65
N ALA A 158 0.47 -7.29 20.18
CA ALA A 158 0.55 -7.04 21.62
C ALA A 158 -0.82 -6.93 22.31
N ILE A 159 -1.78 -6.21 21.70
CA ILE A 159 -3.07 -5.89 22.33
C ILE A 159 -4.28 -6.56 21.69
N GLY A 160 -4.11 -7.18 20.51
CA GLY A 160 -5.19 -7.75 19.72
C GLY A 160 -5.80 -6.76 18.72
N VAL A 161 -6.27 -7.29 17.58
CA VAL A 161 -6.80 -6.49 16.45
C VAL A 161 -8.04 -5.69 16.83
N ASP A 162 -9.02 -6.32 17.48
CA ASP A 162 -10.26 -5.65 17.94
C ASP A 162 -9.95 -4.51 18.92
N ALA A 163 -9.06 -4.78 19.89
CA ALA A 163 -8.64 -3.78 20.86
C ALA A 163 -7.89 -2.63 20.20
N PHE A 164 -7.05 -2.93 19.20
CA PHE A 164 -6.38 -1.90 18.42
C PHE A 164 -7.38 -0.98 17.73
N TYR A 165 -8.39 -1.50 17.01
CA TYR A 165 -9.36 -0.67 16.29
C TYR A 165 -10.33 0.09 17.20
N ASN A 166 -10.71 -0.49 18.34
CA ASN A 166 -11.64 0.11 19.29
C ASN A 166 -10.97 1.14 20.22
N ASN A 167 -10.07 1.96 19.68
CA ASN A 167 -9.39 3.04 20.37
C ASN A 167 -9.47 4.35 19.57
N LYS A 168 -9.04 5.44 20.19
CA LYS A 168 -8.90 6.73 19.52
C LYS A 168 -7.53 6.86 18.87
N TRP A 169 -7.46 7.64 17.79
CA TRP A 169 -6.19 7.90 17.09
C TRP A 169 -5.13 8.45 18.05
N GLY A 170 -5.51 9.38 18.93
CA GLY A 170 -4.59 9.95 19.92
C GLY A 170 -4.02 8.96 20.94
N ALA A 171 -4.64 7.79 21.14
CA ALA A 171 -4.21 6.81 22.14
C ALA A 171 -2.84 6.17 21.83
N PHE A 172 -2.45 6.12 20.56
CA PHE A 172 -1.26 5.40 20.11
C PHE A 172 -0.19 6.31 19.50
N GLY A 173 -0.29 7.63 19.66
CA GLY A 173 0.68 8.57 19.10
C GLY A 173 2.11 8.37 19.63
N GLU A 174 2.27 7.85 20.85
CA GLU A 174 3.58 7.55 21.44
C GLU A 174 4.13 6.16 21.01
N GLU A 175 3.27 5.28 20.52
CA GLU A 175 3.61 3.90 20.15
C GLU A 175 3.85 3.71 18.65
N ILE A 176 3.23 4.55 17.82
CA ILE A 176 3.25 4.46 16.36
C ILE A 176 4.09 5.60 15.81
N VAL A 177 5.39 5.37 15.71
CA VAL A 177 6.40 6.40 15.47
C VAL A 177 7.28 6.11 14.26
N ASN A 178 7.30 4.85 13.79
CA ASN A 178 8.08 4.45 12.64
C ASN A 178 7.27 4.65 11.34
N PRO A 179 7.83 5.28 10.30
CA PRO A 179 7.18 5.35 9.00
C PRO A 179 7.11 3.98 8.32
N ILE A 180 6.23 3.88 7.33
CA ILE A 180 6.06 2.68 6.50
C ILE A 180 7.42 2.19 5.99
N GLY A 181 7.73 0.92 6.19
CA GLY A 181 9.02 0.36 5.81
C GLY A 181 9.07 -1.17 5.79
N CYS A 182 10.18 -1.73 6.25
CA CYS A 182 10.58 -3.11 5.93
C CYS A 182 9.55 -4.14 6.40
N ALA A 183 9.18 -4.09 7.68
CA ALA A 183 8.27 -5.04 8.32
C ALA A 183 6.80 -4.91 7.90
N ASP A 184 6.43 -3.90 7.11
CA ASP A 184 5.10 -3.82 6.53
C ASP A 184 4.87 -4.90 5.45
N CYS A 185 5.95 -5.32 4.79
CA CYS A 185 5.92 -6.15 3.60
C CYS A 185 6.85 -7.38 3.67
N HIS A 186 7.83 -7.41 4.58
CA HIS A 186 8.84 -8.47 4.65
C HIS A 186 8.86 -9.21 5.99
N GLU A 187 8.89 -10.54 5.90
CA GLU A 187 9.01 -11.40 7.07
C GLU A 187 10.40 -11.26 7.71
N PRO A 188 10.49 -11.04 9.04
CA PRO A 188 11.76 -10.82 9.75
C PRO A 188 12.82 -11.91 9.52
N LYS A 189 12.40 -13.18 9.40
CA LYS A 189 13.33 -14.32 9.36
C LYS A 189 13.93 -14.59 8.00
N ASN A 190 13.17 -14.42 6.91
CA ASN A 190 13.60 -14.81 5.56
C ASN A 190 13.41 -13.70 4.52
N MET A 191 12.87 -12.54 4.91
CA MET A 191 12.55 -11.40 4.04
C MET A 191 11.66 -11.74 2.85
N ASN A 192 10.92 -12.85 2.92
CA ASN A 192 9.88 -13.12 1.93
C ASN A 192 8.77 -12.08 2.07
N LEU A 193 8.09 -11.80 0.95
CA LEU A 193 6.91 -10.95 0.98
C LEU A 193 5.83 -11.62 1.83
N HIS A 194 5.18 -10.84 2.69
CA HIS A 194 4.02 -11.27 3.46
C HIS A 194 3.00 -10.16 3.61
N ILE A 195 1.83 -10.54 4.13
CA ILE A 195 0.76 -9.63 4.49
C ILE A 195 0.77 -9.50 6.01
N SER A 196 1.07 -8.30 6.50
CA SER A 196 1.15 -7.96 7.92
C SER A 196 -0.19 -7.52 8.50
N ARG A 197 -1.16 -7.14 7.66
CA ARG A 197 -2.44 -6.56 8.09
C ARG A 197 -3.61 -7.52 7.88
N PRO A 198 -4.47 -7.73 8.89
CA PRO A 198 -5.54 -8.73 8.83
C PRO A 198 -6.64 -8.38 7.82
N ALA A 199 -6.98 -7.10 7.65
CA ALA A 199 -8.09 -6.67 6.79
C ALA A 199 -8.01 -7.21 5.34
N LEU A 200 -6.79 -7.33 4.78
CA LEU A 200 -6.60 -7.91 3.44
C LEU A 200 -6.84 -9.42 3.42
N ILE A 201 -6.36 -10.12 4.46
CA ILE A 201 -6.52 -11.57 4.62
C ILE A 201 -8.00 -11.89 4.75
N GLU A 202 -8.69 -11.22 5.67
CA GLU A 202 -10.12 -11.39 5.93
C GLU A 202 -10.98 -11.08 4.69
N ALA A 203 -10.61 -10.07 3.89
CA ALA A 203 -11.32 -9.77 2.66
C ALA A 203 -11.22 -10.91 1.63
N PHE A 204 -10.06 -11.57 1.54
CA PHE A 204 -9.89 -12.76 0.70
C PHE A 204 -10.64 -13.97 1.27
N GLU A 205 -10.61 -14.16 2.59
CA GLU A 205 -11.33 -15.24 3.26
C GLU A 205 -12.85 -15.13 3.05
N ARG A 206 -13.42 -13.92 3.12
CA ARG A 206 -14.84 -13.68 2.81
C ARG A 206 -15.21 -14.01 1.36
N GLN A 207 -14.25 -13.93 0.43
CA GLN A 207 -14.41 -14.40 -0.94
C GLN A 207 -14.17 -15.91 -1.11
N GLY A 208 -13.88 -16.65 -0.04
CA GLY A 208 -13.49 -18.06 -0.09
C GLY A 208 -12.10 -18.29 -0.70
N LYS A 209 -11.22 -17.28 -0.67
CA LYS A 209 -9.86 -17.34 -1.20
C LYS A 209 -8.84 -17.35 -0.07
N ASP A 210 -7.81 -18.17 -0.24
CA ASP A 210 -6.68 -18.26 0.68
C ASP A 210 -5.51 -17.44 0.13
N ILE A 211 -5.24 -16.29 0.75
CA ILE A 211 -4.18 -15.37 0.32
C ILE A 211 -2.77 -15.97 0.46
N THR A 212 -2.59 -16.97 1.33
CA THR A 212 -1.29 -17.63 1.54
C THR A 212 -0.83 -18.45 0.32
N LYS A 213 -1.78 -18.76 -0.58
CA LYS A 213 -1.51 -19.47 -1.85
C LYS A 213 -1.16 -18.52 -2.99
N ALA A 214 -1.07 -17.21 -2.74
CA ALA A 214 -0.68 -16.24 -3.75
C ALA A 214 0.73 -16.57 -4.29
N THR A 215 0.86 -16.52 -5.60
CA THR A 215 2.14 -16.66 -6.28
C THR A 215 3.07 -15.49 -5.93
N PRO A 216 4.40 -15.64 -6.07
CA PRO A 216 5.34 -14.53 -5.88
C PRO A 216 5.01 -13.30 -6.74
N GLN A 217 4.42 -13.50 -7.93
CA GLN A 217 4.01 -12.40 -8.79
C GLN A 217 2.78 -11.67 -8.25
N GLU A 218 1.79 -12.38 -7.71
CA GLU A 218 0.62 -11.75 -7.08
C GLU A 218 1.02 -11.01 -5.79
N MET A 219 1.96 -11.58 -5.01
CA MET A 219 2.46 -10.96 -3.79
C MET A 219 3.09 -9.59 -4.02
N ARG A 220 3.76 -9.38 -5.17
CA ARG A 220 4.31 -8.06 -5.57
C ARG A 220 3.26 -6.97 -5.70
N SER A 221 1.99 -7.33 -5.85
CA SER A 221 0.86 -6.38 -5.83
C SER A 221 0.05 -6.45 -4.53
N LEU A 222 -0.03 -7.61 -3.88
CA LEU A 222 -0.77 -7.77 -2.63
C LEU A 222 -0.14 -7.01 -1.46
N VAL A 223 1.19 -6.89 -1.40
CA VAL A 223 1.85 -6.07 -0.36
C VAL A 223 1.42 -4.60 -0.42
N CYS A 224 1.16 -4.07 -1.62
CA CYS A 224 0.61 -2.71 -1.81
C CYS A 224 -0.88 -2.65 -1.46
N ALA A 225 -1.60 -3.74 -1.74
CA ALA A 225 -3.05 -3.88 -1.49
C ALA A 225 -3.43 -3.93 -0.02
N GLN A 226 -2.45 -3.97 0.88
CA GLN A 226 -2.70 -3.81 2.30
C GLN A 226 -3.19 -2.40 2.65
N CYS A 227 -2.82 -1.40 1.83
CA CYS A 227 -3.07 0.01 2.08
C CYS A 227 -3.73 0.75 0.90
N HIS A 228 -3.33 0.47 -0.34
CA HIS A 228 -3.81 1.17 -1.54
C HIS A 228 -5.12 0.58 -2.09
N VAL A 229 -6.16 0.65 -1.25
CA VAL A 229 -7.47 0.07 -1.50
C VAL A 229 -8.57 0.98 -0.98
N GLU A 230 -9.78 0.76 -1.48
CA GLU A 230 -11.00 1.25 -0.85
C GLU A 230 -11.22 0.54 0.49
N TYR A 231 -11.67 1.28 1.49
CA TYR A 231 -11.97 0.73 2.81
C TYR A 231 -13.04 1.54 3.53
N TYR A 232 -13.70 0.91 4.50
CA TYR A 232 -14.56 1.60 5.45
C TYR A 232 -14.36 1.07 6.87
N PHE A 233 -14.95 1.76 7.84
CA PHE A 233 -14.89 1.38 9.26
C PHE A 233 -16.21 0.78 9.70
N LYS A 234 -16.24 -0.54 9.82
CA LYS A 234 -17.43 -1.33 10.13
C LYS A 234 -17.79 -1.22 11.61
N GLY A 235 -19.06 -0.95 11.87
CA GLY A 235 -19.64 -0.93 13.22
C GLY A 235 -19.09 0.16 14.15
N ASP A 236 -19.47 0.09 15.41
CA ASP A 236 -19.08 1.07 16.43
C ASP A 236 -17.59 0.97 16.79
N GLY A 237 -17.02 -0.24 16.74
CA GLY A 237 -15.59 -0.49 16.97
C GLY A 237 -14.67 -0.02 15.84
N LYS A 238 -15.22 0.57 14.76
CA LYS A 238 -14.49 1.12 13.61
C LYS A 238 -13.50 0.14 12.99
N TYR A 239 -13.93 -1.10 12.84
CA TYR A 239 -13.10 -2.19 12.32
C TYR A 239 -12.78 -1.99 10.83
N LEU A 240 -11.49 -1.99 10.47
CA LEU A 240 -11.08 -1.79 9.07
C LEU A 240 -11.61 -2.92 8.19
N THR A 241 -12.40 -2.60 7.18
CA THR A 241 -13.01 -3.60 6.29
C THR A 241 -12.87 -3.17 4.82
N PHE A 242 -12.46 -4.10 3.96
CA PHE A 242 -12.47 -3.89 2.50
C PHE A 242 -13.78 -4.42 1.90
N PRO A 243 -14.54 -3.60 1.15
CA PRO A 243 -15.89 -3.95 0.65
C PRO A 243 -15.82 -4.81 -0.62
N TRP A 244 -15.11 -5.93 -0.58
CA TRP A 244 -14.80 -6.73 -1.77
C TRP A 244 -15.65 -7.98 -1.94
N ASP A 245 -16.61 -8.20 -1.05
CA ASP A 245 -17.39 -9.44 -0.99
C ASP A 245 -18.18 -9.69 -2.29
N LYS A 246 -18.56 -8.62 -3.01
CA LYS A 246 -19.28 -8.69 -4.30
C LYS A 246 -18.38 -8.60 -5.53
N GLY A 247 -17.13 -8.21 -5.37
CA GLY A 247 -16.22 -7.95 -6.47
C GLY A 247 -15.33 -6.75 -6.22
N PHE A 248 -14.58 -6.36 -7.26
CA PHE A 248 -13.62 -5.27 -7.17
C PHE A 248 -14.04 -4.04 -7.96
N ASN A 249 -15.11 -4.08 -8.77
CA ASN A 249 -15.54 -2.90 -9.50
C ASN A 249 -16.30 -1.94 -8.59
N ILE A 250 -16.46 -0.71 -9.06
CA ILE A 250 -17.15 0.34 -8.31
C ILE A 250 -18.60 -0.08 -8.03
N GLU A 251 -19.27 -0.63 -9.03
CA GLU A 251 -20.65 -1.08 -8.95
C GLU A 251 -20.82 -2.25 -7.96
N ASP A 252 -19.81 -3.12 -7.85
CA ASP A 252 -19.81 -4.23 -6.89
C ASP A 252 -19.72 -3.68 -5.45
N MET A 253 -18.86 -2.68 -5.24
CA MET A 253 -18.71 -2.01 -3.94
C MET A 253 -19.93 -1.19 -3.55
N GLU A 254 -20.53 -0.46 -4.51
CA GLU A 254 -21.79 0.27 -4.29
C GLU A 254 -22.88 -0.69 -3.86
N ALA A 255 -23.06 -1.81 -4.60
CA ALA A 255 -24.02 -2.84 -4.24
C ALA A 255 -23.72 -3.47 -2.86
N TYR A 256 -22.46 -3.55 -2.44
CA TYR A 256 -22.08 -4.04 -1.10
C TYR A 256 -22.55 -3.08 -0.01
N TYR A 257 -22.32 -1.79 -0.20
CA TYR A 257 -22.76 -0.78 0.77
C TYR A 257 -24.29 -0.66 0.83
N ASP A 258 -24.97 -0.76 -0.32
CA ASP A 258 -26.44 -0.74 -0.42
C ASP A 258 -27.11 -1.84 0.41
N GLU A 259 -26.53 -3.05 0.45
CA GLU A 259 -27.08 -4.17 1.25
C GLU A 259 -27.12 -3.88 2.74
N SER A 260 -26.17 -3.09 3.23
CA SER A 260 -26.09 -2.70 4.64
C SER A 260 -26.70 -1.33 4.93
N GLY A 261 -27.12 -0.59 3.89
CA GLY A 261 -27.51 0.81 4.02
C GLY A 261 -26.41 1.70 4.61
N TYR A 262 -25.14 1.36 4.37
CA TYR A 262 -24.01 2.06 4.95
C TYR A 262 -23.82 3.43 4.31
N CYS A 263 -23.43 4.42 5.12
CA CYS A 263 -22.90 5.69 4.65
C CYS A 263 -21.80 6.16 5.60
N ASP A 264 -20.77 6.82 5.07
CA ASP A 264 -19.69 7.39 5.88
C ASP A 264 -20.15 8.64 6.64
N TYR A 265 -20.97 9.46 5.99
CA TYR A 265 -21.53 10.66 6.59
C TYR A 265 -22.80 11.12 5.87
N ILE A 266 -23.58 11.96 6.56
CA ILE A 266 -24.67 12.71 5.95
C ILE A 266 -24.14 14.06 5.50
N HIS A 267 -24.23 14.35 4.21
CA HIS A 267 -23.76 15.59 3.62
C HIS A 267 -24.43 16.81 4.26
N GLN A 268 -23.65 17.78 4.73
CA GLN A 268 -24.18 18.85 5.56
C GLN A 268 -25.10 19.83 4.80
N LEU A 269 -24.90 19.98 3.49
CA LEU A 269 -25.72 20.87 2.65
C LEU A 269 -26.96 20.17 2.08
N SER A 270 -26.76 19.12 1.26
CA SER A 270 -27.85 18.39 0.59
C SER A 270 -28.61 17.39 1.48
N ARG A 271 -28.06 17.01 2.64
CA ARG A 271 -28.58 15.94 3.52
C ARG A 271 -28.57 14.54 2.92
N THR A 272 -27.84 14.35 1.82
CA THR A 272 -27.65 13.05 1.17
C THR A 272 -26.74 12.16 2.03
N PRO A 273 -27.05 10.86 2.21
CA PRO A 273 -26.08 9.90 2.72
C PRO A 273 -24.97 9.67 1.69
N ILE A 274 -23.71 9.81 2.09
CA ILE A 274 -22.55 9.75 1.18
C ILE A 274 -21.64 8.59 1.54
N LEU A 275 -21.19 7.89 0.50
CA LEU A 275 -20.03 7.00 0.52
C LEU A 275 -18.79 7.79 0.10
N LYS A 276 -17.72 7.71 0.89
CA LYS A 276 -16.44 8.32 0.59
C LYS A 276 -15.50 7.23 0.12
N ALA A 277 -15.08 7.28 -1.14
CA ALA A 277 -14.03 6.41 -1.63
C ALA A 277 -12.61 6.90 -1.24
N GLN A 278 -11.67 5.99 -0.99
CA GLN A 278 -10.27 6.26 -0.63
C GLN A 278 -9.31 5.43 -1.48
N HIS A 279 -8.36 6.12 -2.14
CA HIS A 279 -7.19 5.58 -2.86
C HIS A 279 -7.22 4.09 -3.29
N PRO A 280 -8.19 3.68 -4.13
CA PRO A 280 -8.44 2.31 -4.53
C PRO A 280 -7.48 1.83 -5.63
N GLY A 281 -6.18 2.06 -5.44
CA GLY A 281 -5.15 1.83 -6.46
C GLY A 281 -5.23 0.44 -7.13
N LYS A 282 -5.51 -0.62 -6.37
CA LYS A 282 -5.65 -1.99 -6.92
C LYS A 282 -6.96 -2.25 -7.67
N VAL A 283 -8.03 -1.57 -7.29
CA VAL A 283 -9.39 -1.77 -7.81
C VAL A 283 -9.56 -1.13 -9.19
N PHE A 284 -8.80 -0.08 -9.50
CA PHE A 284 -8.97 0.72 -10.72
C PHE A 284 -8.20 0.25 -11.95
N ILE A 285 -7.55 -0.90 -11.90
CA ILE A 285 -6.92 -1.47 -13.12
C ILE A 285 -7.98 -1.88 -14.16
N ASN A 286 -9.30 -1.90 -13.85
CA ASN A 286 -10.30 -2.50 -14.74
C ASN A 286 -11.72 -1.87 -14.87
N SER A 287 -12.05 -0.68 -14.35
CA SER A 287 -13.45 -0.17 -14.37
C SER A 287 -13.64 1.24 -14.97
N ARG A 288 -14.79 1.46 -15.64
CA ARG A 288 -15.24 2.76 -16.22
C ARG A 288 -16.33 3.37 -15.32
N LEU A 289 -16.16 4.64 -14.92
CA LEU A 289 -17.02 5.35 -13.97
C LEU A 289 -18.44 5.68 -14.46
N LYS A 290 -19.43 5.57 -13.57
CA LYS A 290 -20.54 6.53 -13.40
C LYS A 290 -20.81 6.79 -11.90
N VAL A 291 -20.91 8.09 -11.58
CA VAL A 291 -21.50 8.73 -10.38
C VAL A 291 -21.27 8.04 -9.03
N ILE A 292 -20.01 8.03 -8.61
CA ILE A 292 -19.66 8.28 -7.21
C ILE A 292 -19.04 9.68 -7.19
N VAL A 293 -19.21 10.44 -6.10
CA VAL A 293 -18.38 11.63 -5.83
C VAL A 293 -16.97 11.14 -5.46
N THR A 294 -16.37 10.43 -6.39
CA THR A 294 -14.98 10.01 -6.33
C THR A 294 -14.21 10.90 -7.26
N ILE A 295 -13.69 11.98 -6.71
CA ILE A 295 -12.66 12.70 -7.43
C ILE A 295 -11.35 12.03 -7.07
N PHE A 296 -10.97 11.05 -7.88
CA PHE A 296 -9.60 10.55 -7.89
C PHE A 296 -8.69 11.65 -8.41
N ILE A 297 -7.70 11.96 -7.59
CA ILE A 297 -6.46 12.54 -8.09
C ILE A 297 -5.54 11.35 -8.15
N ASN A 298 -5.39 10.83 -9.38
CA ASN A 298 -4.20 10.10 -9.73
C ASN A 298 -3.07 11.09 -9.69
#